data_AF-A0AAU4VDH7-F1
#
_entry.id   AF-A0AAU4VDH7-F1
#
_cell.length_a   1.000
_cell.length_b   1.000
_cell.length_c   1.000
_cell.angle_alpha   90.00
_cell.angle_beta   90.00
_cell.angle_gamma   90.00
#
_symmetry.space_group_name_H-M   'P 1'
#
loop_
_entity.id
_entity.type
_entity.pdbx_description
1 polymer ?
#
loop_
_entity_poly.entity_id
_entity_poly.type
_entity_poly.pdbx_seq_one_letter_code
_entity_poly.pdbx_strand_id
1 'polypeptide(L)'
;MLWAPPPASSPAADRSPLVTHLSWGRIEVEGLAPGKDFKLYPGGGRPWDWSEHGTRHDPGIHPGEVREFLDLGVTAVVLSRGMEERLGVVPQTLEVLRAAGVEVHVAETTGAVEIYNRLARDGRVGGLFHSTC
;
A
#
# COMPACT_ATOMS: atom_id res chain seq x y z
N MET A 1 -21.89 -19.25 -29.48
CA MET A 1 -20.77 -18.29 -29.41
C MET A 1 -20.00 -18.65 -28.15
N LEU A 2 -18.84 -19.29 -28.30
CA LEU A 2 -18.06 -19.79 -27.16
C LEU A 2 -17.34 -18.60 -26.52
N TRP A 3 -17.69 -18.29 -25.28
CA TRP A 3 -16.97 -17.34 -24.44
C TRP A 3 -15.54 -17.86 -24.21
N ALA A 4 -14.54 -17.05 -24.57
CA ALA A 4 -13.16 -17.27 -24.18
C ALA A 4 -12.86 -16.35 -22.97
N PRO A 5 -12.27 -16.87 -21.88
CA PRO A 5 -11.84 -16.02 -20.78
C PRO A 5 -10.78 -15.03 -21.27
N PRO A 6 -10.68 -13.82 -20.65
CA PRO A 6 -9.61 -12.90 -20.96
C PRO A 6 -8.24 -13.57 -20.72
N PRO A 7 -7.19 -13.17 -21.45
CA PRO A 7 -5.85 -13.69 -21.22
C PRO A 7 -5.46 -13.46 -19.75
N ALA A 8 -4.82 -14.44 -19.14
CA ALA A 8 -4.22 -14.28 -17.82
C ALA A 8 -3.28 -13.06 -17.86
N SER A 9 -3.39 -12.19 -16.87
CA SER A 9 -2.48 -11.07 -16.68
C SER A 9 -1.03 -11.58 -16.70
N SER A 10 -0.14 -10.84 -17.37
CA SER A 10 1.28 -11.18 -17.35
C SER A 10 1.77 -11.24 -15.90
N PRO A 11 2.70 -12.15 -15.54
CA PRO A 11 3.22 -12.25 -14.18
C PRO A 11 3.83 -10.93 -13.66
N ALA A 12 4.29 -10.05 -14.54
CA ALA A 12 4.74 -8.70 -14.19
C ALA A 12 3.60 -7.72 -13.82
N ALA A 13 2.39 -7.94 -14.33
CA ALA A 13 1.20 -7.15 -13.99
C ALA A 13 0.54 -7.59 -12.67
N ASP A 14 0.90 -8.78 -12.16
CA ASP A 14 0.38 -9.32 -10.89
C ASP A 14 1.27 -9.01 -9.68
N ARG A 15 2.49 -8.51 -9.91
CA ARG A 15 3.43 -8.10 -8.87
C ARG A 15 3.16 -6.66 -8.45
N SER A 16 3.36 -6.36 -7.16
CA SER A 16 3.39 -4.98 -6.68
C SER A 16 4.74 -4.31 -7.03
N PRO A 17 4.76 -3.02 -7.43
CA PRO A 17 6.00 -2.36 -7.84
C PRO A 17 6.91 -2.11 -6.63
N LEU A 18 8.23 -2.11 -6.82
CA LEU A 18 9.17 -1.83 -5.73
C LEU A 18 9.38 -0.33 -5.54
N VAL A 19 9.57 0.08 -4.29
CA VAL A 19 10.09 1.42 -3.96
C VAL A 19 11.60 1.42 -4.20
N THR A 20 12.08 2.28 -5.08
CA THR A 20 13.49 2.37 -5.47
C THR A 20 14.25 3.45 -4.71
N HIS A 21 13.54 4.49 -4.25
CA HIS A 21 14.11 5.56 -3.46
C HIS A 21 13.10 6.12 -2.46
N LEU A 22 13.60 6.49 -1.27
CA LEU A 22 12.83 7.10 -0.21
C LEU A 22 13.66 8.22 0.43
N SER A 23 13.07 9.40 0.57
CA SER A 23 13.58 10.53 1.35
C SER A 23 12.41 11.37 1.87
N TRP A 24 12.71 12.37 2.70
CA TRP A 24 11.67 13.22 3.28
C TRP A 24 10.84 13.92 2.20
N GLY A 25 9.54 13.62 2.15
CA GLY A 25 8.62 14.20 1.18
C GLY A 25 8.77 13.66 -0.25
N ARG A 26 9.52 12.57 -0.47
CA ARG A 26 9.74 12.00 -1.80
C ARG A 26 9.90 10.48 -1.77
N ILE A 27 9.14 9.82 -2.65
CA ILE A 27 9.20 8.38 -2.92
C ILE A 27 9.31 8.21 -4.43
N GLU A 28 10.18 7.28 -4.85
CA GLU A 28 10.29 6.81 -6.23
C GLU A 28 9.95 5.32 -6.27
N VAL A 29 9.17 4.93 -7.27
CA VAL A 29 8.60 3.59 -7.40
C VAL A 29 8.78 3.12 -8.83
N GLU A 30 9.11 1.84 -9.01
CA GLU A 30 9.26 1.25 -10.34
C GLU A 30 8.03 1.52 -11.22
N GLY A 31 8.28 2.09 -12.41
CA GLY A 31 7.24 2.34 -13.41
C GLY A 31 6.26 3.47 -13.10
N LEU A 32 6.46 4.22 -11.99
CA LEU A 32 5.63 5.37 -11.62
C LEU A 32 6.46 6.67 -11.61
N ALA A 33 5.79 7.81 -11.81
CA ALA A 33 6.42 9.11 -11.60
C ALA A 33 6.71 9.33 -10.10
N PRO A 34 7.77 10.07 -9.71
CA PRO A 34 8.04 10.40 -8.31
C PRO A 34 6.87 11.14 -7.65
N GLY A 35 6.67 10.91 -6.36
CA GLY A 35 5.58 11.52 -5.59
C GLY A 35 5.92 11.67 -4.11
N LYS A 36 5.04 12.34 -3.37
CA LYS A 36 5.22 12.55 -1.92
C LYS A 36 4.82 11.30 -1.13
N ASP A 37 3.55 10.94 -1.20
CA ASP A 37 2.97 9.80 -0.49
C ASP A 37 2.33 8.86 -1.51
N PHE A 38 2.35 7.55 -1.25
CA PHE A 38 1.88 6.55 -2.21
C PHE A 38 0.95 5.52 -1.60
N LYS A 39 0.00 5.11 -2.45
CA LYS A 39 -0.73 3.86 -2.35
C LYS A 39 -0.21 2.91 -3.41
N LEU A 40 0.38 1.78 -3.00
CA LEU A 40 0.95 0.78 -3.91
C LEU A 40 0.19 -0.54 -3.81
N TYR A 41 0.11 -1.27 -4.91
CA TYR A 41 -0.65 -2.52 -5.03
C TYR A 41 -0.23 -3.31 -6.28
N PRO A 42 -0.68 -4.57 -6.46
CA PRO A 42 -0.39 -5.34 -7.66
C PRO A 42 -0.72 -4.57 -8.95
N GLY A 43 0.24 -4.49 -9.86
CA GLY A 43 0.08 -3.80 -11.14
C GLY A 43 0.34 -2.29 -11.10
N GLY A 44 0.66 -1.69 -9.95
CA GLY A 44 1.11 -0.29 -9.90
C GLY A 44 0.85 0.43 -8.58
N GLY A 45 0.41 1.68 -8.69
CA GLY A 45 0.14 2.54 -7.54
C GLY A 45 -0.24 3.94 -7.97
N ARG A 46 -0.60 4.76 -6.99
CA ARG A 46 -1.02 6.15 -7.18
C ARG A 46 -0.57 7.02 -6.02
N PRO A 47 -0.45 8.35 -6.21
CA PRO A 47 -0.31 9.27 -5.09
C PRO A 47 -1.42 9.04 -4.06
N TRP A 48 -1.06 9.07 -2.78
CA TRP A 48 -2.01 8.91 -1.70
C TRP A 48 -2.62 10.25 -1.31
N ASP A 49 -3.90 10.43 -1.61
CA ASP A 49 -4.69 11.60 -1.21
C ASP A 49 -5.48 11.29 0.07
N TRP A 50 -5.04 11.88 1.18
CA TRP A 50 -5.67 11.70 2.49
C TRP A 50 -7.13 12.18 2.54
N SER A 51 -7.53 13.08 1.64
CA SER A 51 -8.89 13.62 1.61
C SER A 51 -9.94 12.59 1.15
N GLU A 52 -9.54 11.53 0.45
CA GLU A 52 -10.45 10.49 -0.05
C GLU A 52 -11.22 9.78 1.08
N HIS A 53 -10.54 9.53 2.20
CA HIS A 53 -11.15 8.87 3.37
C HIS A 53 -11.01 9.68 4.66
N GLY A 54 -10.55 10.93 4.57
CA GLY A 54 -10.39 11.82 5.71
C GLY A 54 -9.25 11.44 6.64
N THR A 55 -8.21 10.77 6.11
CA THR A 55 -7.00 10.44 6.86
C THR A 55 -6.36 11.73 7.41
N ARG A 56 -5.97 11.68 8.67
CA ARG A 56 -5.23 12.71 9.39
C ARG A 56 -4.24 12.01 10.32
N HIS A 57 -3.27 12.73 10.88
CA HIS A 57 -2.37 12.17 11.89
C HIS A 57 -3.11 11.49 13.04
N ASP A 58 -4.21 12.10 13.49
CA ASP A 58 -5.14 11.55 14.47
C ASP A 58 -6.57 11.70 13.93
N PRO A 59 -7.37 10.62 13.85
CA PRO A 59 -7.12 9.29 14.43
C PRO A 59 -6.26 8.35 13.56
N GLY A 60 -5.88 8.76 12.35
CA GLY A 60 -5.01 7.97 11.47
C GLY A 60 -5.64 7.46 10.19
N ILE A 61 -5.05 6.37 9.67
CA ILE A 61 -5.50 5.66 8.46
C ILE A 61 -6.86 4.99 8.71
N HIS A 62 -7.87 5.39 7.94
CA HIS A 62 -9.25 4.89 8.05
C HIS A 62 -9.51 3.58 7.28
N PRO A 63 -10.56 2.81 7.63
CA PRO A 63 -10.87 1.54 6.95
C PRO A 63 -11.14 1.67 5.44
N GLY A 64 -11.59 2.84 4.99
CA GLY A 64 -11.80 3.12 3.56
C GLY A 64 -10.50 3.03 2.76
N GLU A 65 -9.37 3.44 3.35
CA GLU A 65 -8.06 3.48 2.71
C GLU A 65 -7.61 2.10 2.21
N VAL A 66 -7.99 1.05 2.93
CA VAL A 66 -7.51 -0.31 2.67
C VAL A 66 -8.48 -1.16 1.85
N ARG A 67 -9.67 -0.63 1.51
CA ARG A 67 -10.72 -1.39 0.84
C ARG A 67 -10.33 -1.80 -0.58
N GLU A 68 -9.69 -0.89 -1.30
CA GLU A 68 -9.12 -1.15 -2.63
C GLU A 68 -8.10 -2.31 -2.61
N PHE A 69 -7.34 -2.48 -1.53
CA PHE A 69 -6.42 -3.61 -1.41
C PHE A 69 -7.14 -4.95 -1.34
N LEU A 70 -8.29 -4.99 -0.65
CA LEU A 70 -9.11 -6.19 -0.56
C LEU A 70 -9.72 -6.54 -1.92
N ASP A 71 -10.22 -5.55 -2.65
CA ASP A 71 -10.78 -5.73 -3.99
C ASP A 71 -9.72 -6.25 -4.99
N LEU A 72 -8.46 -5.86 -4.80
CA LEU A 72 -7.32 -6.31 -5.61
C LEU A 72 -6.74 -7.68 -5.19
N GLY A 73 -7.27 -8.27 -4.11
CA GLY A 73 -6.85 -9.59 -3.61
C GLY A 73 -5.39 -9.61 -3.16
N VAL A 74 -4.95 -8.61 -2.40
CA VAL A 74 -3.62 -8.63 -1.79
C VAL A 74 -3.55 -9.66 -0.66
N THR A 75 -2.40 -10.27 -0.46
CA THR A 75 -2.16 -11.23 0.63
C THR A 75 -1.54 -10.57 1.86
N ALA A 76 -0.90 -9.41 1.68
CA ALA A 76 -0.34 -8.61 2.76
C ALA A 76 -0.56 -7.10 2.52
N VAL A 77 -0.67 -6.34 3.61
CA VAL A 77 -0.74 -4.88 3.61
C VAL A 77 0.31 -4.30 4.55
N VAL A 78 1.02 -3.28 4.07
CA VAL A 78 2.01 -2.52 4.85
C VAL A 78 1.53 -1.08 5.05
N LEU A 79 1.37 -0.66 6.30
CA LEU A 79 0.94 0.68 6.68
C LEU A 79 2.11 1.43 7.32
N SER A 80 2.63 2.45 6.64
CA SER A 80 3.63 3.33 7.25
C SER A 80 2.97 4.35 8.19
N ARG A 81 3.69 4.76 9.23
CA ARG A 81 3.26 5.79 10.19
C ARG A 81 3.94 7.15 10.00
N GLY A 82 4.66 7.34 8.90
CA GLY A 82 5.58 8.46 8.74
C GLY A 82 6.96 8.17 9.32
N MET A 83 7.92 9.01 8.94
CA MET A 83 9.33 9.01 9.39
C MET A 83 9.47 9.23 10.90
N GLU A 84 8.46 9.86 11.51
CA GLU A 84 8.41 10.17 12.95
C GLU A 84 7.25 9.45 13.67
N GLU A 85 6.61 8.50 12.97
CA GLU A 85 5.51 7.69 13.50
C GLU A 85 4.31 8.50 14.03
N ARG A 86 4.06 9.69 13.47
CA ARG A 86 2.98 10.58 13.93
C ARG A 86 1.64 10.23 13.31
N LEU A 87 1.61 9.48 12.22
CA LEU A 87 0.38 9.01 11.60
C LEU A 87 -0.15 7.77 12.33
N GLY A 88 -1.32 7.93 12.95
CA GLY A 88 -2.04 6.84 13.59
C GLY A 88 -2.60 5.82 12.59
N VAL A 89 -3.11 4.72 13.14
CA VAL A 89 -3.95 3.77 12.39
C VAL A 89 -5.20 3.53 13.21
N VAL A 90 -6.36 3.78 12.60
CA VAL A 90 -7.65 3.52 13.25
C VAL A 90 -7.75 2.01 13.53
N PRO A 91 -8.07 1.56 14.77
CA PRO A 91 -8.10 0.13 15.11
C PRO A 91 -8.98 -0.71 14.17
N GLN A 92 -10.11 -0.16 13.74
CA GLN A 92 -11.05 -0.77 12.79
C GLN A 92 -10.41 -1.06 11.43
N THR A 93 -9.40 -0.29 11.01
CA THR A 93 -8.64 -0.54 9.77
C THR A 93 -7.90 -1.85 9.86
N LEU A 94 -7.27 -2.12 11.01
CA LEU A 94 -6.57 -3.38 11.26
C LEU A 94 -7.54 -4.56 11.40
N GLU A 95 -8.72 -4.33 12.00
CA GLU A 95 -9.77 -5.35 12.11
C GLU A 95 -10.30 -5.78 10.75
N VAL A 96 -10.58 -4.82 9.85
CA VAL A 96 -11.04 -5.11 8.49
C VAL A 96 -10.03 -5.97 7.72
N LEU A 97 -8.74 -5.65 7.82
CA LEU A 97 -7.68 -6.44 7.18
C LEU A 97 -7.55 -7.85 7.78
N ARG A 98 -7.55 -7.96 9.11
CA ARG A 98 -7.48 -9.26 9.81
C ARG A 98 -8.68 -10.14 9.50
N ALA A 99 -9.90 -9.57 9.47
CA ALA A 99 -11.12 -10.30 9.14
C ALA A 99 -11.11 -10.83 7.69
N ALA A 100 -10.40 -10.16 6.79
CA ALA A 100 -10.18 -10.61 5.41
C ALA A 100 -9.04 -11.63 5.28
N GLY A 101 -8.36 -12.02 6.37
CA GLY A 101 -7.23 -12.96 6.34
C GLY A 101 -5.95 -12.38 5.72
N VAL A 102 -5.84 -11.06 5.66
CA VAL A 102 -4.67 -10.35 5.11
C VAL A 102 -3.62 -10.17 6.21
N GLU A 103 -2.36 -10.48 5.89
CA GLU A 103 -1.21 -10.19 6.77
C GLU A 103 -0.99 -8.68 6.87
N VAL A 104 -0.86 -8.12 8.08
CA VAL A 104 -0.74 -6.66 8.26
C VAL A 104 0.56 -6.30 8.97
N HIS A 105 1.29 -5.36 8.39
CA HIS A 105 2.49 -4.74 8.98
C HIS A 105 2.25 -3.26 9.20
N VAL A 106 2.64 -2.77 10.37
CA VAL A 106 2.61 -1.34 10.70
C VAL A 106 4.00 -0.95 11.20
N ALA A 107 4.61 0.07 10.60
CA ALA A 107 5.96 0.49 10.94
C ALA A 107 6.21 1.97 10.63
N GLU A 108 7.30 2.52 11.14
CA GLU A 108 7.95 3.71 10.58
C GLU A 108 8.22 3.54 9.08
N THR A 109 8.21 4.62 8.30
CA THR A 109 8.23 4.57 6.82
C THR A 109 9.44 3.86 6.22
N THR A 110 10.67 4.03 6.74
CA THR A 110 11.84 3.29 6.22
C THR A 110 11.68 1.78 6.43
N GLY A 111 11.28 1.37 7.64
CA GLY A 111 11.02 -0.04 7.94
C GLY A 111 9.83 -0.61 7.15
N ALA A 112 8.78 0.20 6.94
CA ALA A 112 7.63 -0.16 6.12
C ALA A 112 8.05 -0.42 4.67
N VAL A 113 8.89 0.44 4.08
CA VAL A 113 9.41 0.24 2.72
C VAL A 113 10.26 -1.02 2.61
N GLU A 114 11.09 -1.34 3.60
CA GLU A 114 11.88 -2.57 3.63
C GLU A 114 10.99 -3.83 3.69
N ILE A 115 9.98 -3.83 4.57
CA ILE A 115 9.01 -4.93 4.68
C ILE A 115 8.25 -5.09 3.36
N TYR A 116 7.74 -4.00 2.81
CA TYR A 116 7.00 -4.00 1.56
C TYR A 116 7.84 -4.54 0.40
N ASN A 117 9.05 -4.01 0.18
CA ASN A 117 9.91 -4.45 -0.91
C ASN A 117 10.33 -5.92 -0.80
N ARG A 118 10.47 -6.44 0.43
CA ARG A 118 10.71 -7.87 0.64
C ARG A 118 9.50 -8.70 0.19
N LEU A 119 8.30 -8.32 0.61
CA LEU A 119 7.06 -9.06 0.30
C LEU A 119 6.66 -8.92 -1.18
N ALA A 120 6.87 -7.74 -1.78
CA ALA A 120 6.46 -7.42 -3.14
C ALA A 120 7.28 -8.13 -4.23
N ARG A 121 8.43 -8.73 -3.87
CA ARG A 121 9.24 -9.53 -4.82
C ARG A 121 8.48 -10.75 -5.33
N ASP A 122 7.74 -11.42 -4.45
CA ASP A 122 7.11 -12.71 -4.72
C ASP A 122 5.60 -12.72 -4.41
N GLY A 123 5.04 -11.59 -3.98
CA GLY A 123 3.68 -11.51 -3.45
C GLY A 123 2.86 -10.34 -3.98
N ARG A 124 1.55 -10.43 -3.73
CA ARG A 124 0.57 -9.38 -3.99
C ARG A 124 0.42 -8.52 -2.74
N VAL A 125 1.08 -7.37 -2.71
CA VAL A 125 1.21 -6.55 -1.50
C VAL A 125 0.58 -5.19 -1.71
N GLY A 126 -0.32 -4.79 -0.82
CA GLY A 126 -0.81 -3.42 -0.73
C GLY A 126 0.06 -2.59 0.22
N GLY A 127 0.19 -1.29 0.01
CA GLY A 127 0.87 -0.45 0.97
C GLY A 127 0.47 1.02 0.92
N LEU A 128 0.49 1.67 2.09
CA LEU A 128 0.31 3.11 2.26
C LEU A 128 1.57 3.72 2.85
N PHE A 129 2.21 4.63 2.12
CA PHE A 129 3.50 5.20 2.44
C PHE A 129 3.40 6.72 2.61
N HIS A 130 3.62 7.20 3.83
CA HIS A 130 3.73 8.60 4.19
C HIS A 130 5.21 8.96 4.36
N SER A 131 5.74 9.87 3.55
CA SER A 131 7.18 10.16 3.50
C SER A 131 7.64 11.31 4.41
N THR A 132 6.73 11.86 5.22
CA THR A 132 7.05 12.90 6.21
C THR A 132 6.68 12.41 7.61
N CYS A 133 6.31 13.29 8.54
CA CYS A 133 6.06 12.94 9.94
C CYS A 133 4.70 12.29 10.18
#